data_AF-I4N6Q4-F1
#
_entry.id   AF-I4N6Q4-F1
#
_cell.length_a   1.000
_cell.length_b   1.000
_cell.length_c   1.000
_cell.angle_alpha   90.00
_cell.angle_beta   90.00
_cell.angle_gamma   90.00
#
_symmetry.space_group_name_H-M   'P 1'
#
loop_
_entity.id
_entity.type
_entity.pdbx_description
1 polymer ?
#
loop_
_entity_poly.entity_id
_entity_poly.type
_entity_poly.pdbx_seq_one_letter_code
_entity_poly.pdbx_strand_id
1 'polypeptide(L)'
;MDIKTLRIEALRQVIGTRSQKDFADLHDLDASYLSQILNGHRVLGEKAAHNLEQKIGLVMGTLVHPPTAWQEVPPTASNVDGLLENADPRALEIIKKLTLAVARGKLSAEDMAILAGLADILQKRK
;
A
#
# COMPACT_ATOMS: atom_id res chain seq x y z
N MET A 1 -23.12 -3.40 11.40
CA MET A 1 -21.90 -2.67 11.81
C MET A 1 -21.87 -1.38 11.00
N ASP A 2 -21.83 -0.23 11.66
CA ASP A 2 -21.89 1.07 10.98
C ASP A 2 -20.61 1.36 10.18
N ILE A 3 -20.75 1.93 8.99
CA ILE A 3 -19.63 2.35 8.14
C ILE A 3 -18.65 3.25 8.89
N LYS A 4 -19.14 4.09 9.81
CA LYS A 4 -18.34 4.99 10.64
C LYS A 4 -17.37 4.22 11.53
N THR A 5 -17.84 3.13 12.12
CA THR A 5 -17.03 2.25 12.97
C THR A 5 -15.95 1.55 12.16
N LEU A 6 -16.31 1.06 10.97
CA LEU A 6 -15.34 0.43 10.05
C LEU A 6 -14.20 1.40 9.66
N ARG A 7 -14.51 2.68 9.43
CA ARG A 7 -13.49 3.69 9.10
C ARG A 7 -12.56 4.00 10.28
N ILE A 8 -13.08 3.94 11.51
CA ILE A 8 -12.26 4.13 12.73
C ILE A 8 -11.36 2.91 12.94
N GLU A 9 -11.88 1.70 12.76
CA GLU A 9 -11.10 0.46 12.84
C GLU A 9 -10.00 0.43 11.78
N ALA A 10 -10.33 0.81 10.55
CA ALA A 10 -9.40 1.03 9.45
C ALA A 10 -8.25 1.96 9.83
N LEU A 11 -8.59 3.14 10.35
CA LEU A 11 -7.59 4.12 10.80
C LEU A 11 -6.70 3.54 11.91
N ARG A 12 -7.28 2.78 12.83
CA ARG A 12 -6.54 2.14 13.91
C ARG A 12 -5.59 1.04 13.41
N GLN A 13 -5.97 0.31 12.36
CA GLN A 13 -5.10 -0.64 11.67
C GLN A 13 -3.95 0.05 10.94
N VAL A 14 -4.22 1.18 10.27
CA VAL A 14 -3.20 1.99 9.59
C VAL A 14 -2.17 2.56 10.58
N ILE A 15 -2.63 3.02 11.75
CA ILE A 15 -1.74 3.46 12.84
C ILE A 15 -0.94 2.26 13.41
N GLY A 16 -1.57 1.08 13.46
CA GLY A 16 -0.96 -0.16 13.93
C GLY A 16 -0.57 -0.06 15.41
N THR A 17 0.69 -0.36 15.72
CA THR A 17 1.25 -0.31 17.08
C THR A 17 1.89 1.04 17.41
N ARG A 18 1.90 2.00 16.48
CA ARG A 18 2.49 3.33 16.71
C ARG A 18 1.58 4.18 17.58
N SER A 19 2.18 5.09 18.34
CA SER A 19 1.41 6.07 19.09
C SER A 19 0.73 7.04 18.12
N GLN A 20 -0.53 7.40 18.40
CA GLN A 20 -1.28 8.37 17.57
C GLN A 20 -0.50 9.67 17.37
N LYS A 21 0.25 10.12 18.38
CA LYS A 21 1.10 11.30 18.33
C LYS A 21 2.28 11.14 17.36
N ASP A 22 2.93 9.98 17.38
CA ASP A 22 4.05 9.66 16.50
C ASP A 22 3.58 9.56 15.05
N PHE A 23 2.45 8.87 14.83
CA PHE A 23 1.79 8.83 13.53
C PHE A 23 1.36 10.21 13.04
N ALA A 24 0.87 11.06 13.94
CA ALA A 24 0.49 12.42 13.61
C ALA A 24 1.70 13.24 13.12
N ASP A 25 2.81 13.17 13.86
CA ASP A 25 4.05 13.88 13.56
C ASP A 25 4.64 13.45 12.21
N LEU A 26 4.69 12.13 11.95
CA LEU A 26 5.21 11.55 10.71
C LEU A 26 4.45 12.00 9.45
N HIS A 27 3.16 12.30 9.58
CA HIS A 27 2.28 12.60 8.46
C HIS A 27 1.74 14.04 8.46
N ASP A 28 2.33 14.94 9.26
CA ASP A 28 1.87 16.33 9.41
C ASP A 28 0.35 16.41 9.69
N LEU A 29 -0.09 15.56 10.62
CA LEU A 29 -1.47 15.47 11.10
C LEU A 29 -1.56 16.00 12.53
N ASP A 30 -2.77 16.39 12.93
CA ASP A 30 -3.02 16.84 14.30
C ASP A 30 -3.34 15.62 15.20
N ALA A 31 -2.53 15.42 16.24
CA ALA A 31 -2.73 14.32 17.18
C ALA A 31 -4.07 14.41 17.92
N SER A 32 -4.55 15.63 18.20
CA SER A 32 -5.86 15.86 18.83
C SER A 32 -6.98 15.47 17.87
N TYR A 33 -6.84 15.75 16.57
CA TYR A 33 -7.78 15.34 15.53
C TYR A 33 -7.90 13.81 15.44
N LEU A 34 -6.77 13.08 15.44
CA LEU A 34 -6.77 11.61 15.44
C LEU A 34 -7.43 11.05 16.71
N SER A 35 -7.08 11.60 17.88
CA SER A 35 -7.67 11.20 19.15
C SER A 35 -9.18 11.45 19.20
N GLN A 36 -9.67 12.57 18.66
CA GLN A 36 -11.10 12.86 18.57
C GLN A 36 -11.86 11.85 17.71
N ILE A 37 -11.27 11.42 16.60
CA ILE A 37 -11.88 10.42 15.72
C ILE A 37 -11.86 9.03 16.38
N LEU A 38 -10.72 8.63 16.95
CA LEU A 38 -10.53 7.30 17.54
C LEU A 38 -11.36 7.09 18.81
N ASN A 39 -11.55 8.15 19.61
CA ASN A 39 -12.43 8.10 20.79
C ASN A 39 -13.92 8.28 20.44
N GLY A 40 -14.27 8.49 19.16
CA GLY A 40 -15.66 8.64 18.71
C GLY A 40 -16.29 10.00 19.04
N HIS A 41 -15.50 10.98 19.48
CA HIS A 41 -15.95 12.36 19.69
C HIS A 41 -16.21 13.09 18.36
N ARG A 42 -15.59 12.61 17.28
CA ARG A 42 -15.75 13.15 15.93
C ARG A 42 -16.01 12.03 14.93
N VAL A 43 -16.98 12.25 14.05
CA VAL A 43 -17.30 11.29 12.99
C VAL A 43 -16.30 11.41 11.85
N LEU A 44 -15.70 10.29 11.45
CA LEU A 44 -14.88 10.21 10.25
C LEU A 44 -15.79 10.17 9.01
N GLY A 45 -16.16 11.37 8.55
CA GLY A 45 -16.92 11.57 7.31
C GLY A 45 -16.08 11.24 6.07
N GLU A 46 -16.75 11.10 4.93
CA GLU A 46 -16.11 10.73 3.65
C GLU A 46 -15.02 11.72 3.23
N LYS A 47 -15.33 13.03 3.31
CA LYS A 47 -14.39 14.10 3.02
C LYS A 47 -13.20 14.13 4.00
N ALA A 48 -13.42 13.76 5.26
CA ALA A 48 -12.37 13.70 6.27
C ALA A 48 -11.44 12.51 6.02
N ALA A 49 -12.00 11.33 5.76
CA ALA A 49 -11.24 10.14 5.38
C ALA A 49 -10.38 10.41 4.13
N HIS A 50 -10.96 11.02 3.10
CA HIS A 50 -10.23 11.36 1.87
C HIS A 50 -9.05 12.32 2.10
N ASN A 51 -9.25 13.37 2.91
CA ASN A 51 -8.14 14.27 3.27
C ASN A 51 -7.05 13.57 4.08
N LEU A 52 -7.44 12.61 4.94
CA LEU A 52 -6.52 11.83 5.75
C LEU A 52 -5.70 10.88 4.86
N GLU A 53 -6.33 10.19 3.90
CA GLU A 53 -5.66 9.36 2.88
C GLU A 53 -4.64 10.18 2.09
N GLN A 54 -5.02 11.39 1.65
CA GLN A 54 -4.12 12.28 0.91
C GLN A 54 -2.92 12.72 1.74
N LYS A 55 -3.11 13.05 3.02
CA LYS A 55 -2.02 13.48 3.91
C LYS A 55 -1.05 12.34 4.25
N ILE A 56 -1.57 11.13 4.48
CA ILE A 56 -0.73 9.97 4.85
C ILE A 56 -0.16 9.22 3.64
N GLY A 57 -0.55 9.61 2.42
CA GLY A 57 -0.15 8.94 1.18
C GLY A 57 -0.78 7.55 1.02
N LEU A 58 -1.95 7.31 1.62
CA LEU A 58 -2.68 6.06 1.45
C LEU A 58 -3.43 6.03 0.11
N VAL A 59 -3.75 4.82 -0.35
CA VAL A 59 -4.61 4.63 -1.53
C VAL A 59 -5.99 5.24 -1.24
N MET A 60 -6.48 6.07 -2.17
CA MET A 60 -7.81 6.66 -2.07
C MET A 60 -8.86 5.55 -2.01
N GLY A 61 -9.73 5.58 -1.00
CA GLY A 61 -10.75 4.55 -0.79
C GLY A 61 -10.48 3.59 0.36
N THR A 62 -9.26 3.50 0.88
CA THR A 62 -8.89 2.60 1.98
C THR A 62 -9.54 2.97 3.33
N LEU A 63 -9.63 4.26 3.66
CA LEU A 63 -10.37 4.79 4.81
C LEU A 63 -11.80 5.21 4.44
N VAL A 64 -12.07 5.56 3.19
CA VAL A 64 -13.42 5.98 2.73
C VAL A 64 -14.36 4.78 2.59
N HIS A 65 -13.89 3.71 1.95
CA HIS A 65 -14.56 2.41 1.80
C HIS A 65 -13.67 1.31 2.38
N PRO A 66 -13.57 1.23 3.72
CA PRO A 66 -12.80 0.18 4.35
C PRO A 66 -13.42 -1.17 3.95
N PRO A 67 -12.64 -2.10 3.38
CA PRO A 67 -13.15 -3.41 3.05
C PRO A 67 -13.57 -4.10 4.35
N THR A 68 -14.72 -4.79 4.34
CA THR A 68 -15.26 -5.48 5.52
C THR A 68 -14.29 -6.54 6.06
N ALA A 69 -13.35 -6.98 5.22
CA ALA A 69 -12.15 -7.69 5.61
C ALA A 69 -10.95 -6.88 5.10
N TRP A 70 -10.11 -6.37 6.01
CA TRP A 70 -8.76 -5.94 5.68
C TRP A 70 -7.98 -7.19 5.30
N GLN A 71 -8.13 -7.64 4.05
CA GLN A 71 -7.12 -8.54 3.50
C GLN A 71 -5.84 -7.73 3.47
N GLU A 72 -4.85 -8.22 4.21
CA GLU A 72 -3.48 -7.75 4.15
C GLU A 72 -3.08 -7.70 2.69
N VAL A 73 -3.19 -6.53 2.06
CA VAL A 73 -2.63 -6.30 0.74
C VAL A 73 -1.12 -6.13 0.98
N PRO A 74 -0.28 -7.12 0.65
CA PRO A 74 1.16 -6.90 0.73
C PRO A 74 1.51 -5.69 -0.15
N PRO A 75 2.49 -4.86 0.24
CA PRO A 75 2.93 -3.72 -0.55
C PRO A 75 3.70 -4.21 -1.77
N THR A 76 3.00 -4.80 -2.75
CA THR A 76 3.36 -4.93 -4.16
C THR A 76 2.32 -5.82 -4.84
N ALA A 77 1.21 -5.23 -5.26
CA ALA A 77 0.38 -5.82 -6.31
C ALA A 77 -0.04 -4.70 -7.27
N SER A 78 0.93 -3.87 -7.65
CA SER A 78 0.82 -3.14 -8.91
C SER A 78 1.06 -4.17 -10.02
N ASN A 79 -0.05 -4.73 -10.51
CA ASN A 79 -0.21 -5.27 -11.86
C ASN A 79 0.62 -6.49 -12.32
N VAL A 80 1.37 -7.19 -11.46
CA VAL A 80 2.07 -8.41 -11.91
C VAL A 80 1.15 -9.62 -12.06
N ASP A 81 0.10 -9.73 -11.25
CA ASP A 81 -0.76 -10.93 -11.20
C ASP A 81 -1.57 -11.10 -12.50
N GLY A 82 -2.25 -10.04 -12.96
CA GLY A 82 -2.98 -10.05 -14.23
C GLY A 82 -2.08 -10.14 -15.48
N LEU A 83 -0.78 -9.88 -15.35
CA LEU A 83 0.21 -10.06 -16.43
C LEU A 83 0.69 -11.52 -16.51
N LEU A 84 0.64 -12.28 -15.41
CA LEU A 84 1.06 -13.68 -15.33
C LEU A 84 0.00 -14.64 -15.89
N GLU A 85 -1.28 -14.25 -15.90
CA GLU A 85 -2.37 -15.08 -16.42
C GLU A 85 -2.32 -15.28 -17.95
N ASN A 86 -1.65 -14.38 -18.68
CA ASN A 86 -1.46 -14.46 -20.13
C ASN A 86 0.03 -14.52 -20.54
N ALA A 87 0.94 -14.68 -19.57
CA ALA A 87 2.36 -14.70 -19.83
C ALA A 87 2.79 -16.03 -20.48
N ASP A 88 3.64 -15.93 -21.50
CA ASP A 88 4.32 -17.07 -22.10
C ASP A 88 4.98 -17.93 -21.00
N PRO A 89 4.85 -19.28 -21.03
CA PRO A 89 5.36 -20.15 -19.96
C PRO A 89 6.87 -19.96 -19.71
N ARG A 90 7.62 -19.51 -20.72
CA ARG A 90 9.04 -19.21 -20.60
C ARG A 90 9.30 -17.91 -19.82
N ALA A 91 8.44 -16.91 -19.96
CA ALA A 91 8.51 -15.67 -19.17
C ALA A 91 8.22 -15.93 -17.70
N LEU A 92 7.24 -16.80 -17.41
CA LEU A 92 6.89 -17.20 -16.04
C LEU A 92 8.06 -17.89 -15.33
N GLU A 93 8.79 -18.77 -16.02
CA GLU A 93 10.00 -19.41 -15.45
C GLU A 93 11.10 -18.39 -15.13
N ILE A 94 11.32 -17.41 -16.00
CA ILE A 94 12.34 -16.38 -15.80
C ILE A 94 11.98 -15.51 -14.59
N ILE A 95 10.71 -15.07 -14.50
CA ILE A 95 10.21 -14.27 -13.37
C ILE A 95 10.40 -15.04 -12.05
N LYS A 96 10.01 -16.32 -12.01
CA LYS A 96 10.19 -17.16 -10.80
C LYS A 96 11.65 -17.30 -10.40
N LYS A 97 12.54 -17.55 -11.37
CA LYS A 97 14.00 -17.65 -11.11
C LYS A 97 14.55 -16.33 -10.59
N LEU A 98 14.09 -15.21 -11.13
CA LEU A 98 14.48 -13.88 -10.70
C LEU A 98 14.00 -13.58 -9.28
N THR A 99 12.72 -13.84 -8.97
CA THR A 99 12.16 -13.69 -7.62
C THR A 99 12.91 -14.55 -6.60
N LEU A 100 13.25 -15.79 -6.95
CA LEU A 100 14.02 -16.69 -6.07
C LEU A 100 15.45 -16.18 -5.85
N ALA A 101 16.10 -15.63 -6.88
CA ALA A 101 17.43 -15.04 -6.75
C ALA A 101 17.40 -13.78 -5.86
N VAL A 102 16.36 -12.94 -5.96
CA VAL A 102 16.15 -11.76 -5.10
C VAL A 102 16.00 -12.20 -3.66
N ALA A 103 15.13 -13.17 -3.39
CA ALA A 103 14.89 -13.70 -2.04
C ALA A 103 16.15 -14.34 -1.42
N ARG A 104 17.07 -14.84 -2.25
CA ARG A 104 18.36 -15.39 -1.81
C ARG A 104 19.47 -14.35 -1.68
N GLY A 105 19.18 -13.07 -1.93
CA GLY A 105 20.17 -11.98 -1.85
C GLY A 105 21.33 -12.12 -2.84
N LYS A 106 21.12 -12.84 -3.95
CA LYS A 106 22.17 -13.14 -4.94
C LYS A 106 22.21 -12.15 -6.11
N LEU A 107 21.30 -11.17 -6.15
CA LEU A 107 21.41 -10.09 -7.14
C LEU A 107 22.26 -8.98 -6.58
N SER A 108 23.35 -8.69 -7.28
CA SER A 108 24.19 -7.54 -7.02
C SER A 108 23.51 -6.27 -7.58
N ALA A 109 24.00 -5.11 -7.14
CA ALA A 109 23.53 -3.82 -7.64
C ALA A 109 23.70 -3.68 -9.17
N GLU A 110 24.72 -4.33 -9.74
CA GLU A 110 24.93 -4.40 -11.19
C GLU A 110 23.83 -5.17 -11.92
N ASP A 111 23.40 -6.33 -11.38
CA ASP A 111 22.31 -7.11 -11.97
C ASP A 111 20.99 -6.33 -11.96
N MET A 112 20.73 -5.59 -10.87
CA MET A 112 19.56 -4.71 -10.76
C MET A 112 19.60 -3.55 -11.76
N ALA A 113 20.78 -2.98 -12.02
CA ALA A 113 20.96 -1.92 -13.00
C ALA A 113 20.70 -2.41 -14.44
N ILE A 114 21.14 -3.62 -14.77
CA ILE A 114 20.88 -4.24 -16.08
C ILE A 114 19.38 -4.50 -16.27
N LEU A 115 18.70 -5.02 -15.25
CA LEU A 115 17.25 -5.25 -15.29
C LEU A 115 16.46 -3.96 -15.47
N ALA A 116 16.87 -2.88 -14.79
CA ALA A 116 16.28 -1.56 -14.96
C ALA A 116 16.50 -1.01 -16.39
N GLY A 117 17.69 -1.17 -16.95
CA GLY A 117 18.00 -0.78 -18.33
C GLY A 117 17.17 -1.56 -19.36
N LEU A 118 17.00 -2.86 -19.18
CA LEU A 118 16.14 -3.70 -20.04
C LEU A 118 14.67 -3.28 -19.96
N ALA A 119 14.18 -2.92 -18.77
CA ALA A 119 12.82 -2.43 -18.59
C ALA A 119 12.58 -1.10 -19.33
N ASP A 120 13.52 -0.15 -19.27
CA ASP A 120 13.45 1.12 -19.99
C ASP A 120 13.43 0.92 -21.52
N ILE A 121 14.25 0.00 -22.04
CA ILE A 121 14.29 -0.34 -23.47
C ILE A 121 12.96 -0.94 -23.94
N LEU A 122 12.35 -1.82 -23.12
CA LEU A 122 11.06 -2.43 -23.44
C LEU A 122 9.91 -1.42 -23.37
N GLN A 123 9.96 -0.46 -22.45
CA GLN A 123 8.94 0.58 -22.32
C GLN A 123 8.98 1.58 -23.49
N LYS A 124 10.17 1.90 -24.00
CA LYS A 124 10.35 2.77 -25.18
C LYS A 124 9.96 2.13 -26.52
N ARG A 125 9.74 0.81 -26.55
CA ARG A 125 9.38 0.04 -27.75
C ARG A 125 7.86 -0.18 -27.90
N LYS A 126 7.06 0.26 -26.93
CA LYS A 126 5.58 0.28 -26.98
C LYS A 126 5.08 1.64 -27.46
#